data_AF-A0A6B3H714-F1
#
_entry.id   AF-A0A6B3H714-F1
#
_cell.length_a   1.000
_cell.length_b   1.000
_cell.length_c   1.000
_cell.angle_alpha   90.00
_cell.angle_beta   90.00
_cell.angle_gamma   90.00
#
_symmetry.space_group_name_H-M   'P 1'
#
loop_
_entity.id
_entity.type
_entity.pdbx_description
1 polymer ?
#
loop_
_entity_poly.entity_id
_entity_poly.type
_entity_poly.pdbx_seq_one_letter_code
_entity_poly.pdbx_strand_id
1 'polypeptide(L)' 'ATASGDVGTADACYTWGGTLREGSSGEAVRQLQIRVAGYPGTGNQIAIDGAFGPATRAAVTRFQSAYGLAADGI' A
#
# COMPACT_ATOMS: atom_id res chain seq x y z
N ALA A 1 -9.43 -11.30 24.71
CA ALA A 1 -9.02 -11.11 23.30
C ALA A 1 -9.14 -9.63 23.01
N THR A 2 -8.05 -8.89 23.12
CA THR A 2 -8.04 -7.43 22.99
C THR A 2 -8.22 -7.02 21.54
N ALA A 3 -9.16 -6.10 21.34
CA ALA A 3 -9.46 -5.44 20.09
C ALA A 3 -8.20 -4.88 19.42
N SER A 4 -8.11 -5.06 18.11
CA SER A 4 -7.18 -4.33 17.25
C SER A 4 -7.56 -2.86 17.31
N GLY A 5 -6.95 -2.15 18.27
CA GLY A 5 -7.20 -0.74 18.53
C GLY A 5 -6.90 0.08 17.29
N ASP A 6 -7.89 0.88 16.94
CA ASP A 6 -7.81 2.06 16.11
C ASP A 6 -6.60 2.91 16.52
N VAL A 7 -5.51 2.84 15.76
CA VAL A 7 -4.43 3.83 15.82
C VAL A 7 -4.52 4.68 14.57
N GLY A 8 -5.60 5.46 14.50
CA GLY A 8 -5.47 6.79 13.94
C GLY A 8 -4.74 7.63 14.98
N THR A 9 -3.48 7.97 14.72
CA THR A 9 -2.84 9.26 15.05
C THR A 9 -1.38 9.20 14.57
N ALA A 10 -1.05 10.14 13.69
CA ALA A 10 0.27 10.63 13.32
C ALA A 10 1.46 10.16 14.17
N ASP A 11 2.27 9.27 13.62
CA ASP A 11 3.72 9.34 13.75
C ASP A 11 4.30 9.09 12.35
N ALA A 12 5.33 9.81 11.95
CA ALA A 12 5.88 9.79 10.59
C ALA A 12 6.42 8.41 10.17
N CYS A 13 6.41 7.42 11.07
CA CYS A 13 6.67 6.02 10.80
C CYS A 13 5.39 5.19 10.94
N TYR A 14 4.59 5.11 9.87
CA TYR A 14 3.58 4.07 9.78
C TYR A 14 4.30 2.71 9.83
N THR A 15 4.20 2.02 10.97
CA THR A 15 4.76 0.67 11.11
C THR A 15 3.72 -0.29 10.59
N TRP A 16 3.92 -0.79 9.38
CA TRP A 16 3.09 -1.86 8.83
C TRP A 16 3.23 -3.09 9.74
N GLY A 17 2.20 -3.37 10.54
CA GLY A 17 2.16 -4.53 11.45
C GLY A 17 2.01 -5.88 10.74
N GLY A 18 2.01 -5.90 9.41
CA GLY A 18 1.88 -7.10 8.59
C GLY A 18 2.07 -6.83 7.11
N THR A 19 2.23 -7.91 6.36
CA THR A 19 2.37 -7.91 4.91
C THR A 19 1.06 -7.48 4.22
N LEU A 20 1.10 -6.46 3.38
CA LEU A 20 -0.05 -5.98 2.60
C LEU A 20 -0.11 -6.71 1.27
N ARG A 21 -1.29 -7.20 0.87
CA ARG A 21 -1.47 -7.93 -0.37
C ARG A 21 -2.84 -7.67 -0.97
N GLU A 22 -3.08 -8.17 -2.18
CA GLU A 22 -4.40 -8.07 -2.82
C GLU A 22 -5.51 -8.60 -1.88
N GLY A 23 -6.57 -7.81 -1.73
CA GLY A 23 -7.64 -8.06 -0.76
C GLY A 23 -7.42 -7.48 0.63
N SER A 24 -6.23 -6.94 0.96
CA SER A 24 -6.05 -6.12 2.16
C SER A 24 -6.79 -4.79 2.02
N SER A 25 -7.29 -4.27 3.14
CA SER A 25 -7.97 -2.97 3.19
C SER A 25 -7.69 -2.24 4.49
N GLY A 26 -7.82 -0.92 4.48
CA GLY A 26 -7.70 -0.05 5.66
C GLY A 26 -6.64 1.03 5.49
N GLU A 27 -6.33 1.70 6.59
CA GLU A 27 -5.41 2.86 6.59
C GLU A 27 -3.99 2.48 6.15
N ALA A 28 -3.55 1.26 6.45
CA ALA A 28 -2.27 0.71 5.99
C ALA A 28 -2.12 0.75 4.47
N VAL A 29 -3.18 0.36 3.78
CA VAL A 29 -3.23 0.31 2.31
C VAL A 29 -3.34 1.72 1.76
N ARG A 30 -4.11 2.59 2.42
CA ARG A 30 -4.21 4.01 2.04
C ARG A 30 -2.84 4.70 2.08
N GLN A 31 -2.06 4.45 3.14
CA GLN A 31 -0.70 4.98 3.27
C GLN A 31 0.26 4.38 2.23
N LEU A 32 0.14 3.07 1.94
CA LEU A 32 0.88 2.44 0.86
C LEU A 32 0.56 3.09 -0.49
N GLN A 33 -0.73 3.26 -0.81
CA GLN A 33 -1.21 3.88 -2.04
C GLN A 33 -0.68 5.31 -2.20
N ILE A 34 -0.64 6.12 -1.13
CA ILE A 34 -0.03 7.46 -1.16
C ILE A 34 1.46 7.37 -1.56
N ARG A 35 2.18 6.37 -1.04
CA ARG A 35 3.61 6.19 -1.30
C ARG A 35 3.89 5.69 -2.72
N VAL A 36 3.02 4.82 -3.24
CA VAL A 36 3.11 4.29 -4.62
C VAL A 36 2.33 5.13 -5.64
N ALA A 37 1.66 6.21 -5.23
CA ALA A 37 0.92 7.12 -6.10
C ALA A 37 1.81 7.80 -7.14
N GLY A 38 3.11 7.91 -6.89
CA GLY A 38 4.12 8.37 -7.86
C GLY A 38 4.49 7.33 -8.92
N TYR A 39 4.02 6.09 -8.79
CA TYR A 39 4.27 4.98 -9.70
C TYR A 39 2.97 4.42 -10.32
N PRO A 40 2.04 5.25 -10.81
CA PRO A 40 0.75 4.78 -11.29
C PRO A 40 0.90 3.93 -12.56
N GLY A 41 1.97 4.16 -13.32
CA GLY A 41 2.21 3.54 -14.61
C GLY A 41 1.48 4.24 -15.76
N THR A 42 1.96 4.04 -16.98
CA THR A 42 1.42 4.70 -18.18
C THR A 42 -0.05 4.29 -18.38
N GLY A 43 -0.96 5.26 -18.32
CA GLY A 43 -2.40 5.04 -18.55
C GLY A 43 -3.19 4.46 -17.37
N ASN A 44 -2.57 4.33 -16.19
CA ASN A 44 -3.22 3.82 -14.98
C ASN A 44 -3.38 4.94 -13.95
N GLN A 45 -4.41 4.84 -13.12
CA GLN A 45 -4.63 5.73 -11.98
C GLN A 45 -4.83 4.87 -10.73
N ILE A 46 -4.07 5.17 -9.68
CA ILE A 46 -4.26 4.55 -8.37
C ILE A 46 -5.32 5.34 -7.62
N ALA A 47 -6.37 4.67 -7.19
CA ALA A 47 -7.27 5.23 -6.20
C ALA A 47 -6.62 5.13 -4.81
N ILE A 48 -6.72 6.18 -4.01
CA ILE A 48 -6.30 6.19 -2.60
C ILE A 48 -7.54 5.92 -1.74
N ASP A 49 -8.14 4.76 -1.96
CA ASP A 49 -9.38 4.29 -1.36
C ASP A 49 -9.14 3.39 -0.14
N GLY A 50 -7.88 3.04 0.13
CA GLY A 50 -7.52 2.12 1.19
C GLY A 50 -7.86 0.66 0.85
N ALA A 51 -8.10 0.31 -0.42
CA ALA A 51 -8.33 -1.06 -0.85
C ALA A 51 -7.20 -1.56 -1.78
N PHE A 52 -6.64 -2.71 -1.44
CA PHE A 52 -5.52 -3.27 -2.18
C PHE A 52 -6.07 -4.08 -3.35
N GLY A 53 -6.37 -3.36 -4.44
CA GLY A 53 -6.79 -3.95 -5.70
C GLY A 53 -5.63 -4.21 -6.68
N PRO A 54 -5.94 -4.68 -7.90
CA PRO A 54 -4.95 -4.96 -8.94
C PRO A 54 -4.17 -3.71 -9.37
N ALA A 55 -4.78 -2.52 -9.33
CA ALA A 55 -4.10 -1.26 -9.60
C ALA A 55 -3.03 -0.95 -8.55
N THR A 56 -3.35 -1.13 -7.26
CA THR A 56 -2.40 -0.98 -6.15
C THR A 56 -1.26 -1.99 -6.27
N ARG A 57 -1.57 -3.26 -6.57
CA ARG A 57 -0.56 -4.31 -6.81
C ARG A 57 0.42 -3.95 -7.91
N ALA A 58 -0.08 -3.48 -9.05
CA ALA A 58 0.76 -3.09 -10.18
C ALA A 58 1.70 -1.93 -9.81
N ALA A 59 1.21 -0.97 -9.03
CA ALA A 59 2.02 0.15 -8.55
C ALA A 59 3.08 -0.26 -7.54
N VAL A 60 2.74 -1.15 -6.59
CA VAL A 60 3.68 -1.72 -5.63
C VAL A 60 4.78 -2.51 -6.34
N THR A 61 4.41 -3.32 -7.33
CA THR A 61 5.35 -4.09 -8.17
C THR A 61 6.33 -3.15 -8.90
N ARG A 62 5.83 -2.03 -9.44
CA ARG A 62 6.66 -1.01 -10.11
C ARG A 62 7.57 -0.28 -9.13
N PHE A 63 7.04 0.11 -7.98
CA PHE A 63 7.82 0.70 -6.89
C PHE A 63 8.96 -0.26 -6.50
N GLN A 64 8.65 -1.52 -6.20
CA GLN A 64 9.65 -2.52 -5.87
C GLN A 64 10.72 -2.65 -6.96
N SER A 65 10.30 -2.75 -8.23
CA SER A 65 11.22 -2.81 -9.37
C SER A 65 12.12 -1.57 -9.47
N ALA A 66 11.57 -0.37 -9.25
CA ALA A 66 12.31 0.89 -9.31
C ALA A 66 13.35 1.01 -8.18
N TYR A 67 13.10 0.38 -7.04
CA TYR A 67 14.01 0.34 -5.89
C TYR A 67 14.91 -0.91 -5.86
N GLY A 68 14.85 -1.77 -6.88
CA GLY A 68 15.65 -3.01 -6.93
C GLY A 68 15.23 -4.07 -5.91
N LEU A 69 13.98 -4.00 -5.42
CA LEU A 69 13.38 -4.99 -4.54
C LEU A 69 12.73 -6.12 -5.36
N ALA A 70 12.45 -7.24 -4.71
CA ALA A 70 11.61 -8.30 -5.29
C ALA A 70 10.22 -7.73 -5.62
N ALA A 71 9.87 -7.71 -6.91
CA ALA A 71 8.64 -7.14 -7.43
C ALA A 71 7.46 -8.12 -7.29
N ASP A 72 7.22 -8.61 -6.08
CA ASP A 72 6.15 -9.57 -5.79
C ASP A 72 4.77 -8.90 -5.66
N GLY A 73 4.72 -7.57 -5.56
CA GLY A 73 3.47 -6.82 -5.39
C GLY A 73 2.85 -7.00 -4.00
N ILE A 74 3.71 -7.32 -3.02
CA ILE A 74 3.42 -7.66 -1.63
C ILE A 74 4.35 -6.84 -0.71
#